data_AF-H0Y2L0-F1
#
_entry.id   AF-H0Y2L0-F1
#
_cell.length_a   1.000
_cell.length_b   1.000
_cell.length_c   1.000
_cell.angle_alpha   90.00
_cell.angle_beta   90.00
_cell.angle_gamma   90.00
#
_symmetry.space_group_name_H-M   'P 1'
#
loop_
_entity.id
_entity.type
_entity.pdbx_description
1 polymer ?
#
loop_
_entity_poly.entity_id
_entity_poly.type
_entity_poly.pdbx_seq_one_letter_code
_entity_poly.pdbx_strand_id
1 'polypeptide(L)' 'MDAAEVEFLAEKELVTIIPNFSLDKIYLIGGDLGPFNPGLPVEVPVWLAINLKQRQKCRLLPPEWMDVGKVE' A
#
# COMPACT_ATOMS: atom_id res chain seq x y z
N MET A 1 7.46 -20.48 12.84
CA MET A 1 6.77 -19.25 12.44
C MET A 1 5.38 -19.68 12.01
N ASP A 2 4.34 -19.16 12.66
CA ASP A 2 2.96 -19.47 12.26
C ASP A 2 2.50 -18.58 11.09
N ALA A 3 1.30 -18.83 10.56
CA ALA A 3 0.80 -18.07 9.42
C ALA A 3 0.63 -16.57 9.72
N ALA A 4 0.24 -16.22 10.96
CA ALA A 4 0.01 -14.83 11.35
C ALA A 4 1.33 -14.05 11.45
N GLU A 5 2.39 -14.69 11.95
CA GLU A 5 3.73 -14.09 11.97
C GLU A 5 4.25 -13.84 10.54
N VAL A 6 4.02 -14.76 9.61
CA VAL A 6 4.44 -14.59 8.20
C VAL A 6 3.64 -13.48 7.51
N GLU A 7 2.33 -13.39 7.76
CA GLU A 7 1.48 -12.30 7.26
C GLU A 7 1.97 -10.94 7.75
N PHE A 8 2.23 -10.81 9.06
CA PHE A 8 2.76 -9.58 9.66
C PHE A 8 4.09 -9.14 9.05
N LEU A 9 4.96 -10.08 8.68
CA LEU A 9 6.22 -9.76 8.01
C LEU A 9 5.99 -9.30 6.57
N ALA A 10 5.09 -9.96 5.84
CA ALA A 10 4.75 -9.62 4.46
C ALA A 10 4.07 -8.24 4.32
N GLU A 11 3.39 -7.76 5.37
CA GLU A 11 2.73 -6.45 5.38
C GLU A 11 3.68 -5.25 5.22
N LYS A 12 5.00 -5.45 5.34
CA LYS A 12 6.02 -4.42 5.16
C LYS A 12 6.32 -4.12 3.70
N GLU A 13 5.94 -5.01 2.78
CA GLU A 13 6.16 -4.81 1.35
C GLU A 13 5.43 -3.55 0.85
N LEU A 14 6.03 -2.89 -0.13
CA LEU A 14 5.49 -1.67 -0.71
C LEU A 14 4.54 -2.00 -1.86
N VAL A 15 3.40 -1.30 -1.88
CA VAL A 15 2.41 -1.38 -2.95
C VAL A 15 1.98 0.02 -3.36
N THR A 16 1.57 0.17 -4.62
CA THR A 16 1.09 1.44 -5.13
C THR A 16 -0.42 1.58 -4.93
N ILE A 17 -0.84 2.71 -4.37
CA ILE A 17 -2.24 3.10 -4.25
C ILE A 17 -2.51 4.42 -4.96
N ILE A 18 -3.77 4.65 -5.32
CA ILE A 18 -4.30 5.94 -5.73
C ILE A 18 -5.27 6.41 -4.64
N PRO A 19 -4.92 7.41 -3.82
CA PRO A 19 -5.77 7.93 -2.75
C PRO A 19 -6.86 8.86 -3.32
N ASN A 20 -7.92 9.06 -2.54
CA ASN A 20 -9.00 10.01 -2.83
C ASN A 20 -9.11 11.15 -1.79
N PHE A 21 -8.05 11.37 -1.04
CA PHE A 21 -7.95 12.38 0.00
C PHE A 21 -6.61 13.11 -0.11
N SER A 22 -6.56 14.31 0.47
CA SER A 22 -5.32 15.09 0.58
C SER A 22 -4.75 14.96 1.98
N LEU A 23 -3.45 14.71 2.08
CA LEU A 23 -2.70 14.71 3.34
C LEU A 23 -1.23 14.98 3.04
N ASP A 24 -0.63 15.86 3.84
CA ASP A 24 0.80 16.14 3.74
C ASP A 24 1.66 14.93 4.16
N LYS A 25 2.98 15.06 4.02
CA LYS A 25 3.90 13.99 4.42
C LYS A 25 3.72 13.61 5.89
N ILE A 26 3.70 12.31 6.13
CA ILE A 26 3.69 11.71 7.46
C ILE A 26 5.08 11.17 7.73
N TYR A 27 5.67 11.55 8.87
CA TYR A 27 6.97 11.04 9.31
C TYR A 27 6.75 9.92 10.33
N LEU A 28 7.04 8.68 9.96
CA LEU A 28 6.95 7.52 10.85
C LEU A 28 8.35 7.08 11.29
N ILE A 29 8.43 6.28 12.36
CA ILE A 29 9.70 5.71 12.84
C ILE A 29 10.41 4.89 11.74
N GLY A 30 9.62 4.19 10.90
CA GLY A 30 10.13 3.36 9.81
C GLY A 30 10.34 4.08 8.47
N GLY A 31 10.15 5.40 8.41
CA GLY A 31 10.28 6.19 7.18
C GLY A 31 9.10 7.13 6.93
N ASP A 32 9.16 7.86 5.83
CA ASP A 32 8.20 8.90 5.49
C ASP A 32 7.20 8.41 4.43
N LEU A 33 5.94 8.82 4.55
CA LEU A 33 4.88 8.48 3.61
C LEU A 33 4.20 9.73 3.04
N GLY A 34 3.78 9.64 1.77
CA GLY A 34 3.12 10.74 1.07
C GLY A 34 4.10 11.71 0.40
N PRO A 35 3.63 12.90 -0.03
CA PRO A 35 2.28 13.42 0.19
C PRO A 35 1.19 12.60 -0.50
N PHE A 36 0.01 12.54 0.12
CA PHE A 36 -1.17 11.91 -0.46
C PHE A 36 -1.94 12.97 -1.24
N ASN A 37 -1.84 12.91 -2.56
CA ASN A 37 -2.58 13.80 -3.46
C ASN A 37 -3.68 13.00 -4.16
N PRO A 38 -4.96 13.45 -4.12
CA PRO A 38 -6.06 12.75 -4.77
C PRO A 38 -5.77 12.45 -6.23
N GLY A 39 -5.97 11.19 -6.64
CA GLY A 39 -5.80 10.76 -8.02
C GLY A 39 -4.35 10.54 -8.47
N LEU A 40 -3.35 10.85 -7.64
CA LEU A 40 -1.94 10.59 -7.96
C LEU A 40 -1.45 9.31 -7.27
N PRO A 41 -0.74 8.42 -7.98
CA PRO A 41 -0.15 7.22 -7.38
C PRO A 41 0.85 7.56 -6.26
N VAL A 42 0.86 6.75 -5.21
CA VAL A 42 1.84 6.81 -4.11
C VAL A 42 2.12 5.41 -3.59
N GLU A 43 3.39 5.14 -3.26
CA GLU A 43 3.81 3.89 -2.64
C GLU A 43 3.62 3.93 -1.12
N VAL A 44 3.04 2.87 -0.58
CA VAL A 44 2.82 2.69 0.86
C VAL A 44 2.99 1.23 1.25
N PRO A 45 3.30 0.93 2.53
CA PRO A 45 3.27 -0.43 3.04
C PRO A 45 1.88 -1.09 2.91
N VAL A 46 1.83 -2.40 2.73
CA VAL A 46 0.59 -3.18 2.59
C VAL A 46 -0.37 -2.97 3.76
N TRP A 47 0.11 -2.97 5.01
CA TRP A 47 -0.76 -2.73 6.18
C TRP A 47 -1.54 -1.42 6.09
N LEU A 48 -0.91 -0.37 5.54
CA LEU A 48 -1.56 0.94 5.36
C LEU A 48 -2.51 0.90 4.16
N ALA A 49 -2.08 0.29 3.05
CA ALA A 49 -2.88 0.16 1.84
C ALA A 49 -4.22 -0.55 2.12
N ILE A 50 -4.18 -1.67 2.86
CA ILE A 50 -5.36 -2.44 3.25
C ILE A 50 -6.26 -1.63 4.19
N ASN A 51 -5.70 -0.95 5.19
CA ASN A 51 -6.47 -0.11 6.11
C ASN A 51 -7.21 1.02 5.38
N LEU A 52 -6.53 1.71 4.45
CA LEU A 52 -7.12 2.75 3.62
C LEU A 52 -8.18 2.19 2.67
N LYS A 53 -7.96 1.00 2.10
CA LYS A 53 -8.91 0.33 1.22
C LYS A 53 -10.20 -0.04 1.95
N GLN A 54 -10.12 -0.61 3.15
CA GLN A 54 -11.29 -0.94 3.99
C GLN A 54 -12.13 0.32 4.31
N ARG A 55 -11.47 1.47 4.45
CA ARG A 55 -12.11 2.78 4.68
C ARG A 55 -12.55 3.48 3.39
N GLN A 56 -12.42 2.84 2.23
CA GLN A 56 -12.75 3.39 0.92
C GLN A 56 -11.98 4.68 0.58
N LYS A 57 -10.74 4.81 1.09
CA LYS A 57 -9.88 5.99 0.91
C LYS A 57 -8.88 5.87 -0.24
N CYS A 58 -8.77 4.70 -0.86
CA CYS A 58 -7.88 4.49 -1.99
C CYS A 58 -8.34 3.37 -2.93
N ARG A 59 -7.71 3.33 -4.10
CA ARG A 59 -7.70 2.18 -5.01
C ARG A 59 -6.30 1.57 -5.02
N LEU A 60 -6.20 0.26 -4.88
CA LEU A 60 -4.94 -0.49 -5.03
C LEU A 60 -4.65 -0.70 -6.52
N LEU A 61 -3.37 -0.59 -6.89
CA LEU A 61 -2.86 -1.02 -8.19
C LEU A 61 -2.19 -2.39 -8.03
N PRO A 62 -2.46 -3.35 -8.93
CA PRO A 62 -1.78 -4.63 -8.91
C PRO A 62 -0.28 -4.44 -9.23
N PRO A 63 0.64 -5.12 -8.53
CA PRO A 63 2.05 -5.13 -8.87
C PRO A 63 2.31 -5.69 -10.27
N GLU A 64 3.42 -5.32 -10.90
CA GLU A 64 3.75 -5.70 -12.29
C GLU A 64 3.91 -7.20 -12.54
N TRP A 65 4.25 -7.96 -11.50
CA TRP A 65 4.38 -9.42 -11.53
C TRP A 65 3.01 -10.11 -11.41
N MET A 66 1.99 -9.41 -10.91
CA MET A 66 0.61 -9.90 -10.80
C MET A 66 -0.17 -9.67 -12.11
N ASP A 67 0.50 -9.90 -13.24
CA ASP A 67 -0.10 -9.84 -14.57
C ASP A 67 -0.41 -11.26 -15.05
N VAL A 68 -1.63 -11.48 -15.55
CA VAL A 68 -2.12 -12.82 -15.96
C VAL A 68 -1.24 -13.45 -17.05
N GLY A 69 -0.59 -12.65 -17.90
CA GLY A 69 0.30 -13.15 -18.95
C GLY A 69 1.71 -13.53 -18.48
N LYS A 70 2.07 -13.20 -17.24
CA LYS A 70 3.41 -13.45 -16.67
C LYS A 70 3.43 -14.53 -15.58
N VAL A 71 2.26 -15.03 -15.17
CA VAL A 71 2.18 -16.12 -14.20
C VAL A 71 2.34 -17.45 -14.96
N GLU A 72 3.50 -18.09 -14.83
CA GLU A 72 3.77 -19.46 -15.28
C GLU A 72 3.26 -20.51 -14.28
#